data_AF-A0A5H2Y3G1-F1
#
_entry.id   AF-A0A5H2Y3G1-F1
#
_cell.length_a   1.000
_cell.length_b   1.000
_cell.length_c   1.000
_cell.angle_alpha   90.00
_cell.angle_beta   90.00
_cell.angle_gamma   90.00
#
_symmetry.space_group_name_H-M   'P 1'
#
loop_
_entity.id
_entity.type
_entity.pdbx_description
1 polymer ?
#
loop_
_entity_poly.entity_id
_entity_poly.type
_entity_poly.pdbx_seq_one_letter_code
_entity_poly.pdbx_strand_id
1 'polypeptide(L)'
;MSAPLLPHSLYRIELCSGEQRCWRYRGEDAQGNRWWRDEESGQEFSEASLMYAWQVLGPAEPLGPAPDDLPASIHRLLAEQMDAALILADKEGVIRLWNAAATALFGFPAATAIGASLDLIIPEHLRAAHWRGFHQAMARGAVQHPGKPRLTRALQGDGQKRYVSMSFSVIRDDAGQTIGSLALAWAADKPAGA
;
A
#
# COMPACT_ATOMS: atom_id res chain seq x y z
N MET A 1 7.24 -29.42 -27.15
CA MET A 1 8.34 -28.50 -26.84
C MET A 1 8.13 -28.04 -25.40
N SER A 2 9.07 -28.30 -24.51
CA SER A 2 8.97 -27.89 -23.11
C SER A 2 9.08 -26.36 -23.01
N ALA A 3 8.29 -25.74 -22.12
CA ALA A 3 8.36 -24.31 -21.86
C ALA A 3 9.76 -23.92 -21.36
N PRO A 4 10.27 -22.71 -21.69
CA PRO A 4 11.57 -22.26 -21.23
C PRO A 4 11.59 -22.14 -19.69
N LEU A 5 12.71 -22.52 -19.08
CA LEU A 5 12.93 -22.36 -17.65
C LEU A 5 13.21 -20.89 -17.33
N LEU A 6 12.56 -20.37 -16.30
CA LEU A 6 12.72 -19.00 -15.82
C LEU A 6 13.78 -18.95 -14.72
N PRO A 7 14.80 -18.07 -14.82
CA PRO A 7 15.81 -17.90 -13.77
C PRO A 7 15.16 -17.61 -12.41
N HIS A 8 15.76 -18.13 -11.34
CA HIS A 8 15.33 -18.00 -9.94
C HIS A 8 13.96 -18.61 -9.59
N SER A 9 13.30 -19.29 -10.53
CA SER A 9 11.99 -19.93 -10.32
C SER A 9 12.13 -21.35 -9.75
N LEU A 10 11.10 -21.79 -9.04
CA LEU A 10 11.01 -23.11 -8.43
C LEU A 10 10.37 -24.13 -9.38
N TYR A 11 10.90 -25.35 -9.39
CA TYR A 11 10.46 -26.44 -10.23
C TYR A 11 10.29 -27.72 -9.42
N ARG A 12 9.22 -28.47 -9.74
CA ARG A 12 9.04 -29.85 -9.28
C ARG A 12 9.89 -30.75 -10.15
N ILE A 13 10.73 -31.52 -9.50
CA ILE A 13 11.67 -32.43 -10.14
C ILE A 13 11.32 -33.83 -9.70
N GLU A 14 11.26 -34.76 -10.66
CA GLU A 14 11.16 -36.19 -10.37
C GLU A 14 12.48 -36.86 -10.70
N LEU A 15 13.06 -37.53 -9.70
CA LEU A 15 14.26 -38.34 -9.85
C LEU A 15 13.90 -39.70 -10.46
N CYS A 16 14.86 -40.39 -11.06
CA CYS A 16 14.64 -41.73 -11.62
C CYS A 16 14.21 -42.79 -10.58
N SER A 17 14.39 -42.51 -9.29
CA SER A 17 13.86 -43.32 -8.18
C SER A 17 12.34 -43.16 -7.97
N GLY A 18 11.69 -42.21 -8.64
CA GLY A 18 10.32 -41.77 -8.38
C GLY A 18 10.21 -40.74 -7.24
N GLU A 19 11.32 -40.38 -6.59
CA GLU A 19 11.34 -39.34 -5.58
C GLU A 19 11.11 -37.96 -6.20
N GLN A 20 10.25 -37.15 -5.59
CA GLN A 20 10.01 -35.77 -6.01
C GLN A 20 10.75 -34.77 -5.12
N ARG A 21 11.42 -33.80 -5.75
CA ARG A 21 12.19 -32.73 -5.11
C ARG A 21 11.72 -31.36 -5.62
N CYS A 22 12.01 -30.31 -4.85
CA CYS A 22 11.81 -28.92 -5.28
C CYS A 22 13.17 -28.26 -5.50
N TRP A 23 13.47 -27.92 -6.75
CA TRP A 23 14.73 -27.27 -7.11
C TRP A 23 14.48 -25.87 -7.68
N ARG A 24 15.33 -24.92 -7.31
CA ARG A 24 15.33 -23.57 -7.87
C ARG A 24 16.32 -23.47 -9.02
N TYR A 25 15.85 -23.03 -10.18
CA TYR A 25 16.72 -22.81 -11.33
C TYR A 25 17.58 -21.56 -11.13
N ARG A 26 18.89 -21.65 -11.36
CA ARG A 26 19.86 -20.55 -11.19
C ARG A 26 20.36 -19.97 -12.50
N GLY A 27 19.98 -20.57 -13.63
CA GLY A 27 20.43 -20.17 -14.97
C GLY A 27 21.48 -21.12 -15.54
N GLU A 28 22.06 -20.71 -16.66
CA GLU A 28 23.14 -21.42 -17.34
C GLU A 28 24.48 -20.74 -17.09
N ASP A 29 25.54 -21.54 -16.91
CA ASP A 29 26.90 -21.02 -16.87
C ASP A 29 27.46 -20.77 -18.29
N ALA A 30 28.68 -20.25 -18.37
CA ALA A 30 29.35 -19.96 -19.63
C ALA A 30 29.62 -21.20 -20.51
N GLN A 31 29.49 -22.41 -19.96
CA GLN A 31 29.64 -23.68 -20.66
C GLN A 31 28.27 -24.26 -21.08
N GLY A 32 27.17 -23.57 -20.77
CA GLY A 32 25.81 -24.00 -21.05
C GLY A 32 25.26 -25.03 -20.05
N ASN A 33 25.94 -25.26 -18.92
CA ASN A 33 25.39 -26.14 -17.89
C ASN A 33 24.34 -25.39 -17.10
N ARG A 34 23.18 -26.02 -16.93
CA ARG A 34 22.10 -25.52 -16.07
C ARG A 34 22.44 -25.75 -14.62
N TRP A 35 22.25 -24.71 -13.81
CA TRP A 35 22.48 -24.71 -12.38
C TRP A 35 21.18 -24.70 -11.61
N TRP A 36 21.19 -25.42 -10.50
CA TRP A 36 20.04 -25.67 -9.65
C TRP A 36 20.44 -25.55 -8.19
N ARG A 37 19.49 -25.18 -7.33
CA ARG A 37 19.60 -25.25 -5.88
C ARG A 37 18.50 -26.15 -5.35
N ASP A 38 18.87 -27.16 -4.56
CA ASP A 38 17.91 -27.94 -3.82
C ASP A 38 17.40 -27.11 -2.64
N GLU A 39 16.08 -26.88 -2.55
CA GLU A 39 15.52 -26.05 -1.47
C GLU A 39 15.46 -26.77 -0.13
N GLU A 40 15.54 -28.11 -0.11
CA GLU A 40 15.53 -28.90 1.13
C GLU A 40 16.92 -28.95 1.75
N SER A 41 17.95 -29.25 0.95
CA SER A 41 19.34 -29.32 1.45
C SER A 41 20.07 -27.98 1.39
N GLY A 42 19.56 -27.01 0.62
CA GLY A 42 20.21 -25.74 0.33
C GLY A 42 21.42 -25.84 -0.61
N GLN A 43 21.77 -27.04 -1.07
CA GLN A 43 22.94 -27.32 -1.90
C GLN A 43 22.73 -26.83 -3.34
N GLU A 44 23.75 -26.18 -3.89
CA GLU A 44 23.78 -25.80 -5.29
C GLU A 44 24.57 -26.84 -6.09
N PHE A 45 24.10 -27.16 -7.29
CA PHE A 45 24.72 -28.11 -8.20
C PHE A 45 24.40 -27.76 -9.65
N SER A 46 25.18 -28.32 -10.57
CA SER A 46 24.90 -28.28 -12.01
C SER A 46 24.47 -29.66 -12.49
N GLU A 47 23.81 -29.71 -13.64
CA GLU A 47 23.39 -30.98 -14.26
C GLU A 47 24.57 -31.90 -14.57
N ALA A 48 25.74 -31.31 -14.86
CA ALA A 48 26.98 -32.06 -15.09
C ALA A 48 27.49 -32.79 -13.83
N SER A 49 27.06 -32.37 -12.64
CA SER A 49 27.45 -32.95 -11.35
C SER A 49 26.49 -34.04 -10.86
N LEU A 50 25.35 -34.24 -11.53
CA LEU A 50 24.37 -35.25 -11.17
C LEU A 50 24.71 -36.60 -11.82
N MET A 51 24.77 -37.66 -11.02
CA MET A 51 24.98 -39.04 -11.50
C MET A 51 23.68 -39.81 -11.76
N TYR A 52 22.51 -39.17 -11.65
CA TYR A 52 21.20 -39.80 -11.80
C TYR A 52 20.33 -39.03 -12.79
N ALA A 53 19.42 -39.75 -13.46
CA ALA A 53 18.44 -39.16 -14.36
C ALA A 53 17.30 -38.51 -13.58
N TRP A 54 16.73 -37.44 -14.14
CA TRP A 54 15.66 -36.66 -13.52
C TRP A 54 14.86 -35.92 -14.62
N GLN A 55 13.66 -35.46 -14.27
CA GLN A 55 12.81 -34.68 -15.16
C GLN A 55 12.13 -33.51 -14.45
N VAL A 56 11.95 -32.40 -15.17
CA VAL A 56 11.14 -31.26 -14.72
C VAL A 56 9.68 -31.61 -14.96
N LEU A 57 8.91 -31.79 -13.89
CA LEU A 57 7.46 -32.02 -13.97
C LEU A 57 6.69 -30.72 -14.28
N GLY A 58 7.27 -29.58 -13.92
CA GLY A 58 6.69 -28.25 -14.12
C GLY A 58 7.11 -27.29 -13.01
N PRO A 59 6.61 -26.05 -13.01
CA PRO A 59 6.83 -25.14 -11.89
C PRO A 59 6.38 -25.81 -10.58
N ALA A 60 7.21 -25.69 -9.55
CA ALA A 60 6.79 -25.97 -8.19
C ALA A 60 6.06 -24.73 -7.70
N GLU A 61 4.77 -24.88 -7.44
CA GLU A 61 4.12 -23.94 -6.54
C GLU A 61 4.86 -24.00 -5.21
N PRO A 62 5.31 -22.87 -4.64
CA PRO A 62 5.97 -22.88 -3.35
C PRO A 62 5.06 -23.55 -2.31
N LEU A 63 5.59 -24.53 -1.57
CA LEU A 63 4.96 -25.11 -0.38
C LEU A 63 5.01 -24.07 0.74
N GLY A 64 4.14 -23.06 0.66
CA GLY A 64 4.00 -21.95 1.59
C GLY A 64 3.37 -20.73 0.89
N PRO A 65 2.60 -19.89 1.61
CA PRO A 65 2.02 -18.71 0.99
C PRO A 65 3.13 -17.84 0.40
N ALA A 66 2.92 -17.32 -0.81
CA ALA A 66 3.88 -16.45 -1.46
C ALA A 66 4.15 -15.21 -0.57
N PRO A 67 5.34 -14.57 -0.67
CA PRO A 67 5.59 -13.27 -0.02
C PRO A 67 4.54 -12.18 -0.35
N ASP A 68 3.66 -12.43 -1.32
CA ASP A 68 2.60 -11.55 -1.82
C ASP A 68 1.18 -12.13 -1.69
N ASP A 69 0.89 -13.02 -0.72
CA ASP A 69 -0.49 -13.52 -0.46
C ASP A 69 -1.35 -12.53 0.33
N LEU A 70 -1.18 -11.23 0.11
CA LEU A 70 -2.14 -10.24 0.60
C LEU A 70 -3.34 -10.22 -0.35
N PRO A 71 -4.58 -10.27 0.16
CA PRO A 71 -5.76 -10.29 -0.70
C PRO A 71 -5.78 -9.06 -1.60
N ALA A 72 -6.38 -9.13 -2.79
CA ALA A 72 -6.56 -7.97 -3.68
C ALA A 72 -7.21 -6.75 -2.99
N SER A 73 -7.92 -6.99 -1.88
CA SER A 73 -8.54 -5.96 -1.04
C SER A 73 -7.63 -5.35 0.03
N ILE A 74 -6.34 -5.70 0.08
CA ILE A 74 -5.43 -5.33 1.17
C ILE A 74 -5.35 -3.81 1.39
N HIS A 75 -5.27 -3.00 0.34
CA HIS A 75 -5.21 -1.54 0.48
C HIS A 75 -6.47 -0.97 1.18
N ARG A 76 -7.64 -1.53 0.86
CA ARG A 76 -8.90 -1.18 1.55
C ARG A 76 -8.87 -1.64 3.01
N LEU A 77 -8.42 -2.86 3.27
CA LEU A 77 -8.33 -3.39 4.63
C LEU A 77 -7.37 -2.55 5.50
N LEU A 78 -6.21 -2.19 4.95
CA LEU A 78 -5.26 -1.28 5.60
C LEU A 78 -5.92 0.06 5.90
N ALA A 79 -6.56 0.69 4.91
CA ALA A 79 -7.26 1.96 5.12
C ALA A 79 -8.33 1.88 6.22
N GLU A 80 -9.13 0.83 6.24
CA GLU A 80 -10.20 0.65 7.24
C GLU A 80 -9.70 0.29 8.64
N GLN A 81 -8.57 -0.41 8.75
CA GLN A 81 -8.00 -0.87 10.03
C GLN A 81 -6.94 0.10 10.59
N MET A 82 -6.62 1.17 9.88
CA MET A 82 -5.73 2.22 10.40
C MET A 82 -6.35 2.95 11.59
N ASP A 83 -5.57 3.13 12.66
CA ASP A 83 -5.95 3.91 13.84
C ASP A 83 -6.06 5.41 13.55
N ALA A 84 -5.38 5.88 12.51
CA ALA A 84 -5.45 7.27 12.06
C ALA A 84 -6.67 7.48 11.16
N ALA A 85 -7.36 8.60 11.35
CA ALA A 85 -8.39 9.04 10.42
C ALA A 85 -7.75 9.34 9.06
N LEU A 86 -8.23 8.66 8.02
CA LEU A 86 -7.75 8.76 6.65
C LEU A 86 -8.81 9.44 5.79
N ILE A 87 -8.43 10.58 5.20
CA ILE A 87 -9.31 11.36 4.31
C ILE A 87 -8.61 11.56 2.97
N LEU A 88 -9.26 11.13 1.89
CA LEU A 88 -8.87 11.48 0.52
C LEU A 88 -9.88 12.44 -0.06
N ALA A 89 -9.41 13.53 -0.64
CA ALA A 89 -10.23 14.43 -1.44
C ALA A 89 -9.65 14.61 -2.85
N ASP A 90 -10.50 14.75 -3.86
CA ASP A 90 -10.08 15.07 -5.22
C ASP A 90 -9.64 16.54 -5.36
N LYS A 91 -9.40 17.01 -6.60
CA LYS A 91 -8.90 18.37 -6.88
C LYS A 91 -9.92 19.46 -6.56
N GLU A 92 -11.19 19.10 -6.53
CA GLU A 92 -12.31 19.96 -6.19
C GLU A 92 -12.56 19.95 -4.67
N GLY A 93 -11.80 19.13 -3.93
CA GLY A 93 -11.93 18.94 -2.49
C GLY A 93 -13.21 18.19 -2.11
N VAL A 94 -13.73 17.37 -3.01
CA VAL A 94 -14.78 16.40 -2.71
C VAL A 94 -14.15 15.15 -2.09
N ILE A 95 -14.67 14.72 -0.96
CA ILE A 95 -14.18 13.56 -0.21
C ILE A 95 -14.50 12.29 -1.01
N ARG A 96 -13.48 11.47 -1.24
CA ARG A 96 -13.56 10.19 -1.98
C ARG A 96 -13.23 8.98 -1.12
N LEU A 97 -12.50 9.16 -0.03
CA LEU A 97 -12.23 8.11 0.95
C LEU A 97 -12.40 8.66 2.36
N TRP A 98 -13.07 7.87 3.19
CA TRP A 98 -13.35 8.18 4.58
C TRP A 98 -13.40 6.86 5.38
N ASN A 99 -12.34 6.56 6.13
CA ASN A 99 -12.24 5.29 6.85
C ASN A 99 -13.02 5.27 8.18
N ALA A 100 -13.08 4.11 8.81
CA ALA A 100 -13.68 3.92 10.14
C ALA A 100 -13.13 4.91 11.19
N ALA A 101 -11.81 5.15 11.24
CA ALA A 101 -11.21 6.09 12.18
C ALA A 101 -11.63 7.55 11.93
N ALA A 102 -11.84 7.96 10.67
CA ALA A 102 -12.37 9.29 10.35
C ALA A 102 -13.83 9.43 10.81
N THR A 103 -14.64 8.39 10.66
CA THR A 103 -16.00 8.36 11.20
C THR A 103 -15.99 8.54 12.72
N ALA A 104 -15.11 7.81 13.42
CA ALA A 104 -14.97 7.93 14.87
C ALA A 104 -14.46 9.31 15.31
N LEU A 105 -13.47 9.88 14.60
CA LEU A 105 -12.83 11.14 14.97
C LEU A 105 -13.69 12.38 14.71
N PHE A 106 -14.44 12.41 13.60
CA PHE A 106 -15.23 13.57 13.20
C PHE A 106 -16.75 13.38 13.42
N GLY A 107 -17.22 12.17 13.71
CA GLY A 107 -18.62 11.89 13.98
C GLY A 107 -19.54 11.90 12.75
N PHE A 108 -18.99 11.93 11.53
CA PHE A 108 -19.76 11.82 10.29
C PHE A 108 -19.65 10.40 9.72
N PRO A 109 -20.78 9.71 9.47
CA PRO A 109 -20.76 8.43 8.77
C PRO A 109 -20.13 8.58 7.38
N ALA A 110 -19.43 7.53 6.91
CA ALA A 110 -18.86 7.51 5.57
C ALA A 110 -19.89 7.80 4.46
N ALA A 111 -21.13 7.32 4.63
CA ALA A 111 -22.23 7.57 3.70
C ALA A 111 -22.63 9.07 3.59
N THR A 112 -22.34 9.87 4.62
CA THR A 112 -22.55 11.32 4.62
C THR A 112 -21.30 12.06 4.13
N ALA A 113 -20.12 11.57 4.49
CA ALA A 113 -18.85 12.23 4.19
C ALA A 113 -18.41 12.04 2.74
N ILE A 114 -18.51 10.83 2.19
CA ILE A 114 -18.10 10.54 0.82
C ILE A 114 -19.04 11.27 -0.15
N GLY A 115 -18.47 12.05 -1.07
CA GLY A 115 -19.21 12.93 -1.97
C GLY A 115 -19.48 14.33 -1.43
N ALA A 116 -19.24 14.58 -0.13
CA ALA A 116 -19.32 15.92 0.44
C ALA A 116 -18.01 16.71 0.23
N SER A 117 -18.11 18.04 0.35
CA SER A 117 -16.96 18.94 0.39
C SER A 117 -16.18 18.79 1.70
N LEU A 118 -14.87 19.05 1.68
CA LEU A 118 -14.03 19.19 2.88
C LEU A 118 -14.59 20.20 3.90
N ASP A 119 -15.42 21.15 3.46
CA ASP A 119 -16.15 22.08 4.34
C ASP A 119 -16.96 21.41 5.45
N LEU A 120 -17.29 20.12 5.29
CA LEU A 120 -17.94 19.28 6.29
C LEU A 120 -17.21 19.29 7.64
N ILE A 121 -15.88 19.26 7.61
CA ILE A 121 -15.04 19.21 8.82
C ILE A 121 -14.29 20.53 9.08
N ILE A 122 -14.41 21.51 8.19
CA ILE A 122 -13.72 22.79 8.31
C ILE A 122 -14.68 23.84 8.90
N PRO A 123 -14.37 24.39 10.08
CA PRO A 123 -15.15 25.49 10.65
C PRO A 123 -15.27 26.66 9.67
N GLU A 124 -16.47 27.25 9.56
CA GLU A 124 -16.80 28.32 8.60
C GLU A 124 -15.70 29.41 8.46
N HIS A 125 -15.32 30.02 9.59
CA HIS A 125 -14.29 31.06 9.65
C HIS A 125 -12.89 30.66 9.13
N LEU A 126 -12.61 29.35 8.99
CA LEU A 126 -11.33 28.84 8.47
C LEU A 126 -11.40 28.44 6.99
N ARG A 127 -12.59 28.31 6.38
CA ARG A 127 -12.78 27.79 5.02
C ARG A 127 -12.03 28.61 3.98
N ALA A 128 -12.12 29.93 4.01
CA ALA A 128 -11.44 30.80 3.05
C ALA A 128 -9.91 30.62 3.09
N ALA A 129 -9.32 30.51 4.28
CA ALA A 129 -7.89 30.28 4.45
C ALA A 129 -7.49 28.86 4.00
N HIS A 130 -8.29 27.86 4.35
CA HIS A 130 -8.12 26.48 3.90
C HIS A 130 -8.09 26.40 2.37
N TRP A 131 -9.13 26.87 1.68
CA TRP A 131 -9.26 26.73 0.23
C TRP A 131 -8.15 27.45 -0.53
N ARG A 132 -7.71 28.62 -0.05
CA ARG A 132 -6.53 29.28 -0.60
C ARG A 132 -5.29 28.39 -0.52
N GLY A 133 -5.04 27.79 0.64
CA GLY A 133 -3.90 26.88 0.83
C GLY A 133 -4.03 25.59 0.01
N PHE A 134 -5.24 25.04 -0.06
CA PHE A 134 -5.57 23.84 -0.82
C PHE A 134 -5.30 24.04 -2.32
N HIS A 135 -5.86 25.09 -2.93
CA HIS A 135 -5.64 25.37 -4.35
C HIS A 135 -4.18 25.67 -4.67
N GLN A 136 -3.46 26.39 -3.80
CA GLN A 136 -2.02 26.60 -3.94
C GLN A 136 -1.25 25.27 -3.90
N ALA A 137 -1.60 24.37 -2.98
CA ALA A 137 -0.97 23.05 -2.89
C ALA A 137 -1.26 22.18 -4.11
N MET A 138 -2.49 22.22 -4.64
CA MET A 138 -2.87 21.51 -5.88
C MET A 138 -2.09 22.03 -7.09
N ALA A 139 -1.99 23.36 -7.24
CA ALA A 139 -1.27 23.99 -8.35
C ALA A 139 0.24 23.72 -8.29
N ARG A 140 0.83 23.73 -7.10
CA ARG A 140 2.25 23.41 -6.87
C ARG A 140 2.53 21.90 -6.90
N GLY A 141 1.50 21.09 -6.67
CA GLY A 141 1.57 19.66 -6.42
C GLY A 141 2.26 19.27 -5.10
N ALA A 142 2.40 20.19 -4.16
CA ALA A 142 3.02 19.94 -2.85
C ALA A 142 2.44 20.87 -1.78
N VAL A 143 2.30 20.37 -0.56
CA VAL A 143 1.99 21.20 0.61
C VAL A 143 3.22 22.01 1.03
N GLN A 144 3.01 23.17 1.66
CA GLN A 144 4.12 24.01 2.12
C GLN A 144 4.95 23.34 3.23
N HIS A 145 4.33 22.47 4.03
CA HIS A 145 4.95 21.83 5.19
C HIS A 145 4.59 20.34 5.24
N PRO A 146 5.22 19.50 4.40
CA PRO A 146 4.91 18.08 4.33
C PRO A 146 5.32 17.34 5.61
N GLY A 147 4.56 16.31 5.97
CA GLY A 147 4.91 15.35 7.02
C GLY A 147 4.89 15.87 8.46
N LYS A 148 4.56 17.14 8.71
CA LYS A 148 4.45 17.70 10.06
C LYS A 148 2.98 17.84 10.45
N PRO A 149 2.48 17.04 11.41
CA PRO A 149 1.15 17.23 11.96
C PRO A 149 0.99 18.64 12.54
N ARG A 150 -0.18 19.23 12.34
CA ARG A 150 -0.55 20.55 12.84
C ARG A 150 -1.80 20.45 13.68
N LEU A 151 -1.75 21.10 14.83
CA LEU A 151 -2.92 21.26 15.68
C LEU A 151 -3.90 22.24 15.02
N THR A 152 -5.13 21.80 14.81
CA THR A 152 -6.21 22.62 14.25
C THR A 152 -7.53 22.29 14.93
N ARG A 153 -8.58 23.07 14.63
CA ARG A 153 -9.95 22.79 15.07
C ARG A 153 -10.75 22.24 13.89
N ALA A 154 -11.39 21.10 14.09
CA ALA A 154 -12.31 20.51 13.14
C ALA A 154 -13.75 20.58 13.65
N LEU A 155 -14.69 20.75 12.72
CA LEU A 155 -16.12 20.58 12.97
C LEU A 155 -16.45 19.10 13.07
N GLN A 156 -17.38 18.77 13.95
CA GLN A 156 -17.82 17.43 14.28
C GLN A 156 -19.29 17.24 13.86
N GLY A 157 -19.74 16.00 13.74
CA GLY A 157 -21.13 15.65 13.37
C GLY A 157 -22.19 16.21 14.33
N ASP A 158 -21.82 16.47 15.58
CA ASP A 158 -22.66 17.11 16.60
C ASP A 158 -22.62 18.65 16.57
N GLY A 159 -21.88 19.24 15.62
CA GLY A 159 -21.68 20.68 15.48
C GLY A 159 -20.62 21.27 16.41
N GLN A 160 -20.02 20.48 17.31
CA GLN A 160 -18.93 20.95 18.18
C GLN A 160 -17.61 21.07 17.41
N LYS A 161 -16.68 21.84 17.99
CA LYS A 161 -15.32 21.96 17.47
C LYS A 161 -14.36 21.23 18.39
N ARG A 162 -13.60 20.30 17.85
CA ARG A 162 -12.57 19.56 18.60
C ARG A 162 -11.19 19.81 18.02
N TYR A 163 -10.19 19.74 18.90
CA TYR A 163 -8.80 19.81 18.48
C TYR A 163 -8.40 18.49 17.82
N VAL A 164 -7.76 18.61 16.67
CA VAL A 164 -7.22 17.49 15.93
C VAL A 164 -5.81 17.83 15.49
N SER A 165 -4.92 16.85 15.52
CA SER A 165 -3.60 16.93 14.92
C SER A 165 -3.70 16.37 13.51
N MET A 166 -3.36 17.14 12.49
CA MET A 166 -3.51 16.73 11.09
C MET A 166 -2.24 16.93 10.27
N SER A 167 -1.85 15.93 9.48
CA SER A 167 -0.85 16.07 8.43
C SER A 167 -1.50 16.00 7.05
N PHE A 168 -0.90 16.69 6.07
CA PHE A 168 -1.46 16.81 4.72
C PHE A 168 -0.39 16.50 3.68
N SER A 169 -0.81 15.84 2.60
CA SER A 169 -0.01 15.56 1.42
C SER A 169 -0.83 15.76 0.15
N VAL A 170 -0.16 15.96 -0.98
CA VAL A 170 -0.78 15.95 -2.31
C VAL A 170 -0.61 14.57 -2.91
N ILE A 171 -1.66 14.05 -3.54
CA ILE A 171 -1.62 12.77 -4.26
C ILE A 171 -1.32 13.07 -5.72
N ARG A 172 -0.39 12.30 -6.29
CA ARG A 172 -0.01 12.35 -7.70
C ARG A 172 -0.22 10.98 -8.32
N ASP A 173 -0.60 10.96 -9.59
CA ASP A 173 -0.62 9.73 -10.39
C ASP A 173 0.78 9.35 -10.88
N ASP A 174 0.88 8.24 -11.60
CA ASP A 174 2.14 7.72 -12.16
C ASP A 174 2.76 8.66 -13.21
N ALA A 175 1.97 9.56 -13.80
CA ALA A 175 2.44 10.61 -14.69
C ALA A 175 2.94 11.85 -13.93
N GLY A 176 2.90 11.84 -12.59
CA GLY A 176 3.31 12.93 -11.72
C GLY A 176 2.29 14.06 -11.60
N GLN A 177 1.11 13.92 -12.23
CA GLN A 177 0.05 14.90 -12.20
C GLN A 177 -0.66 14.82 -10.84
N THR A 178 -0.82 15.97 -10.19
CA THR A 178 -1.63 16.06 -8.97
C THR A 178 -3.06 15.66 -9.28
N ILE A 179 -3.62 14.73 -8.50
CA ILE A 179 -4.98 14.18 -8.62
C ILE A 179 -5.86 14.43 -7.39
N GLY A 180 -5.28 14.89 -6.28
CA GLY A 180 -6.03 15.20 -5.07
C GLY A 180 -5.14 15.41 -3.86
N SER A 181 -5.71 15.23 -2.68
CA SER A 181 -5.03 15.40 -1.39
C SER A 181 -5.31 14.23 -0.45
N LEU A 182 -4.37 14.02 0.46
CA LEU A 182 -4.45 13.07 1.55
C LEU A 182 -4.30 13.82 2.87
N ALA A 183 -5.19 13.54 3.82
CA ALA A 183 -5.03 13.98 5.21
C ALA A 183 -5.03 12.78 6.15
N LEU A 184 -4.10 12.80 7.11
CA LEU A 184 -4.10 11.92 8.28
C LEU A 184 -4.43 12.75 9.51
N ALA A 185 -5.32 12.26 10.36
CA ALA A 185 -5.74 12.99 11.54
C ALA A 185 -5.83 12.10 12.80
N TRP A 186 -5.55 12.72 13.93
CA TRP A 186 -5.66 12.14 15.27
C TRP A 186 -6.39 13.10 16.20
N ALA A 187 -7.07 12.57 17.21
CA ALA A 187 -7.55 13.38 18.31
C ALA A 187 -6.35 14.09 18.98
N ALA A 188 -6.55 15.34 19.36
CA ALA A 188 -5.55 16.11 20.09
C ALA A 188 -6.20 16.83 21.26
N ASP A 189 -5.44 16.94 22.34
CA ASP A 189 -5.89 17.71 23.50
C ASP A 189 -5.92 19.20 23.17
N LYS A 190 -6.79 19.91 23.88
CA LYS A 190 -6.78 21.37 23.88
C LYS A 190 -5.41 21.83 24.40
N PRO A 191 -4.69 22.71 23.68
CA PRO A 191 -3.41 23.20 24.16
C PRO A 191 -3.62 24.01 25.44
N ALA A 192 -2.70 23.86 26.40
CA ALA A 192 -2.75 24.60 27.65
C ALA A 192 -2.74 26.12 27.38
N GLY A 193 -3.75 26.84 27.87
CA GLY A 193 -3.84 28.30 27.77
C GLY A 193 -4.61 28.87 26.57
N ALA A 194 -5.32 28.04 25.78
CA ALA A 194 -6.20 28.50 24.69
C ALA A 194 -7.67 28.69 25.09
#